data_AF-A0A702DEL2-F1
#
_entry.id   AF-A0A702DEL2-F1
#
_cell.length_a   1.000
_cell.length_b   1.000
_cell.length_c   1.000
_cell.angle_alpha   90.00
_cell.angle_beta   90.00
_cell.angle_gamma   90.00
#
_symmetry.space_group_name_H-M   'P 1'
#
loop_
_entity.id
_entity.type
_entity.pdbx_description
1 polymer ?
#
loop_
_entity_poly.entity_id
_entity_poly.type
_entity_poly.pdbx_seq_one_letter_code
_entity_poly.pdbx_strand_id
1 'polypeptide(L)' 'SESKDRVLTYDFNSLQGIIFGIKTKIEDKIKIMKVIENKCRENGRADFKFYQAYYSPENKQIEHFEMTLLTLA' A
#
# COMPACT_ATOMS: atom_id res chain seq x y z
N SER A 1 16.57 12.37 20.74
CA SER A 1 15.84 11.10 20.49
C SER A 1 16.56 10.37 19.37
N GLU A 2 17.06 9.16 19.62
CA GLU A 2 17.76 8.37 18.59
C GLU A 2 16.76 7.82 17.56
N SER A 3 17.20 7.66 16.31
CA SER A 3 16.34 7.26 15.18
C SER A 3 15.75 5.86 15.30
N LYS A 4 16.42 4.98 16.07
CA LYS A 4 16.03 3.58 16.26
C LYS A 4 14.74 3.44 17.07
N ASP A 5 14.49 4.37 17.99
CA ASP A 5 13.30 4.37 18.85
C ASP A 5 12.03 4.79 18.10
N ARG A 6 12.15 5.29 16.86
CA ARG A 6 11.03 5.62 15.96
C ARG A 6 10.56 4.45 15.11
N VAL A 7 11.28 3.33 15.09
CA VAL A 7 10.96 2.18 14.24
C VAL A 7 10.15 1.18 15.04
N LEU A 8 8.87 1.05 14.71
CA LEU A 8 8.02 0.00 15.27
C LEU A 8 8.32 -1.33 14.55
N THR A 9 8.72 -2.35 15.30
CA THR A 9 8.79 -3.73 14.81
C THR A 9 7.41 -4.36 14.86
N TYR A 10 6.99 -4.98 13.77
CA TYR A 10 5.72 -5.68 13.66
C TYR A 10 5.89 -6.94 12.81
N ASP A 11 5.06 -7.94 13.07
CA ASP A 11 4.93 -9.10 12.18
C ASP A 11 4.28 -8.64 10.87
N PHE A 12 4.92 -8.95 9.73
CA PHE A 12 4.40 -8.61 8.41
C PHE A 12 3.00 -9.18 8.16
N ASN A 13 2.69 -10.35 8.73
CA ASN A 13 1.36 -10.95 8.62
C ASN A 13 0.26 -10.15 9.33
N SER A 14 0.64 -9.24 10.23
CA SER A 14 -0.30 -8.31 10.86
C SER A 14 -0.70 -7.14 9.95
N LEU A 15 -0.02 -6.90 8.82
CA LEU A 15 -0.37 -5.82 7.89
C LEU A 15 -1.39 -6.27 6.86
N GLN A 16 -2.60 -5.72 6.81
CA GLN A 16 -3.57 -6.12 5.78
C GLN A 16 -3.25 -5.58 4.38
N GLY A 17 -2.71 -4.36 4.28
CA GLY A 17 -2.48 -3.70 3.00
C GLY A 17 -1.79 -2.35 3.13
N ILE A 18 -1.60 -1.66 2.00
CA ILE A 18 -1.06 -0.30 1.93
C ILE A 18 -1.99 0.60 1.14
N ILE A 19 -2.18 1.82 1.63
CA ILE A 19 -2.83 2.91 0.89
C ILE A 19 -1.79 3.93 0.42
N PHE A 20 -1.73 4.16 -0.89
CA PHE A 20 -0.91 5.21 -1.47
C PHE A 20 -1.61 6.55 -1.37
N GLY A 21 -0.86 7.57 -0.95
CA GLY A 21 -1.35 8.94 -0.92
C GLY A 21 -1.65 9.47 -2.32
N ILE A 22 -2.47 10.52 -2.38
CA ILE A 22 -2.94 11.15 -3.62
C ILE A 22 -1.76 11.56 -4.53
N LYS A 23 -0.68 12.06 -3.94
CA LYS A 23 0.50 12.58 -4.65
C LYS A 23 1.66 11.58 -4.77
N THR A 24 1.46 10.32 -4.39
CA THR A 24 2.52 9.30 -4.54
C THR A 24 2.79 9.06 -6.02
N LYS A 25 4.05 9.18 -6.44
CA LYS A 25 4.46 8.96 -7.83
C LYS A 25 4.35 7.51 -8.24
N ILE A 26 4.13 7.26 -9.53
CA ILE A 26 3.98 5.89 -10.06
C ILE A 26 5.26 5.09 -9.86
N GLU A 27 6.44 5.68 -10.08
CA GLU A 27 7.71 4.95 -9.93
C GLU A 27 7.91 4.48 -8.49
N ASP A 28 7.51 5.29 -7.51
CA ASP A 28 7.60 4.94 -6.10
C ASP A 28 6.57 3.87 -5.70
N LYS A 29 5.34 3.92 -6.24
CA LYS A 29 4.35 2.84 -6.07
C LYS A 29 4.91 1.51 -6.56
N ILE A 30 5.49 1.47 -7.76
CA ILE A 30 6.06 0.26 -8.35
C ILE A 30 7.20 -0.28 -7.48
N LYS A 31 8.11 0.58 -7.00
CA LYS A 31 9.20 0.16 -6.09
C LYS A 31 8.65 -0.45 -4.81
N ILE A 32 7.65 0.18 -4.20
CA ILE A 32 7.01 -0.31 -2.96
C ILE A 32 6.30 -1.64 -3.23
N MET A 33 5.52 -1.75 -4.30
CA MET A 33 4.83 -2.98 -4.68
C MET A 33 5.79 -4.16 -4.84
N LYS A 34 6.96 -3.96 -5.46
CA LYS A 34 8.00 -5.00 -5.58
C LYS A 34 8.55 -5.45 -4.22
N VAL A 35 8.78 -4.50 -3.29
CA VAL A 35 9.23 -4.84 -1.93
C VAL A 35 8.18 -5.67 -1.20
N ILE A 36 6.91 -5.30 -1.31
CA ILE A 36 5.80 -6.02 -0.70
C ILE A 36 5.59 -7.39 -1.34
N GLU A 37 5.72 -7.50 -2.65
CA GLU A 37 5.64 -8.78 -3.37
C GLU A 37 6.70 -9.76 -2.85
N ASN A 38 7.95 -9.32 -2.70
CA ASN A 38 9.00 -10.16 -2.13
C ASN A 38 8.67 -10.62 -0.71
N LYS A 39 8.18 -9.71 0.15
CA LYS A 39 7.75 -10.07 1.51
C LYS A 39 6.59 -11.05 1.52
N CYS A 40 5.63 -10.89 0.62
CA CYS A 40 4.52 -11.83 0.46
C CYS A 40 5.02 -13.22 0.07
N ARG A 41 5.95 -13.32 -0.89
CA ARG A 41 6.57 -14.59 -1.28
C ARG A 41 7.32 -15.26 -0.13
N GLU A 42 8.12 -14.49 0.62
CA GLU A 42 8.86 -14.98 1.79
C GLU A 42 7.94 -15.53 2.90
N ASN A 43 6.74 -14.96 3.04
CA ASN A 43 5.77 -15.34 4.07
C ASN A 43 4.64 -16.25 3.55
N GLY A 44 4.69 -16.69 2.29
CA GLY A 44 3.65 -17.54 1.69
C GLY A 44 2.28 -16.87 1.61
N ARG A 45 2.23 -15.54 1.49
CA ARG A 45 1.02 -14.73 1.58
C ARG A 45 0.54 -14.27 0.20
N ALA A 46 -0.76 -14.35 -0.06
CA ALA A 46 -1.36 -14.02 -1.36
C ALA A 46 -2.47 -12.96 -1.32
N ASP A 47 -2.84 -12.48 -0.14
CA ASP A 47 -4.02 -11.63 0.09
C ASP A 47 -3.67 -10.19 0.47
N PHE A 48 -2.44 -9.75 0.22
CA PHE A 48 -2.01 -8.38 0.53
C PHE A 48 -2.67 -7.37 -0.41
N LYS A 49 -3.27 -6.33 0.16
CA LYS A 49 -4.06 -5.36 -0.61
C LYS A 49 -3.34 -4.04 -0.86
N PHE A 50 -3.59 -3.46 -2.03
CA PHE A 50 -3.12 -2.11 -2.39
C PHE A 50 -4.32 -1.19 -2.61
N TYR A 51 -4.23 0.04 -2.11
CA TYR A 51 -5.26 1.05 -2.25
C TYR A 51 -4.66 2.35 -2.78
N GLN A 52 -5.46 3.15 -3.48
CA GLN A 52 -5.08 4.49 -3.90
C GLN A 52 -6.07 5.51 -3.31
N ALA A 53 -5.54 6.49 -2.57
CA ALA A 53 -6.32 7.63 -2.12
C ALA A 53 -6.59 8.61 -3.26
N TYR A 54 -7.77 9.22 -3.28
CA TYR A 54 -8.14 10.34 -4.15
C TYR A 54 -8.97 11.37 -3.37
N TYR A 55 -9.01 12.60 -3.84
CA TYR A 55 -9.94 13.60 -3.30
C TYR A 55 -11.28 13.45 -4.03
N SER A 56 -12.35 13.15 -3.30
CA SER A 56 -13.72 13.12 -3.82
C SER A 56 -14.31 14.54 -3.76
N PRO A 57 -14.53 15.21 -4.91
CA PRO A 57 -15.12 16.55 -4.91
C PRO A 57 -16.58 16.56 -4.46
N GLU A 58 -17.30 15.47 -4.74
CA GLU A 58 -18.70 15.27 -4.36
C GLU A 58 -18.86 15.24 -2.84
N ASN A 59 -18.08 14.38 -2.18
CA ASN A 59 -18.15 14.20 -0.73
C ASN A 59 -17.22 15.15 0.04
N LYS A 60 -16.43 15.97 -0.67
CA LYS A 60 -15.46 16.93 -0.12
C LYS A 60 -14.48 16.30 0.89
N GLN A 61 -14.05 15.06 0.62
CA GLN A 61 -13.20 14.28 1.51
C GLN A 61 -12.19 13.42 0.76
N ILE A 62 -11.20 12.89 1.47
CA ILE A 62 -10.28 11.90 0.92
C ILE A 62 -10.95 10.54 1.00
N GLU A 63 -11.05 9.88 -0.15
CA GLU A 63 -11.54 8.51 -0.28
C GLU A 63 -10.45 7.64 -0.89
N HIS A 64 -10.72 6.34 -1.00
CA HIS A 64 -9.79 5.41 -1.60
C HIS A 64 -10.49 4.26 -2.30
N PHE A 65 -9.82 3.68 -3.29
CA PHE A 65 -10.27 2.47 -3.97
C PHE A 65 -9.18 1.39 -3.90
N GLU A 66 -9.61 0.13 -3.88
CA GLU A 66 -8.69 -1.01 -3.99
C GLU A 66 -8.13 -1.08 -5.42
N MET A 67 -6.81 -1.15 -5.54
CA MET A 67 -6.13 -1.29 -6.82
C MET A 67 -6.24 -2.73 -7.30
N THR A 68 -7.31 -3.05 -8.02
CA THR A 68 -7.46 -4.34 -8.69
C THR A 68 -6.86 -4.28 -10.09
N LEU A 69 -6.29 -5.39 -10.57
CA LEU A 69 -5.99 -5.54 -12.00
C LEU A 69 -7.31 -5.44 -12.77
N LEU A 70 -7.52 -4.34 -13.49
CA LEU A 70 -8.57 -4.29 -14.51
C LEU A 70 -8.17 -5.29 -15.60
N THR A 71 -8.93 -6.37 -15.74
CA THR A 71 -8.92 -7.11 -17.00
C THR A 71 -9.43 -6.16 -18.06
N LEU A 72 -8.59 -5.85 -19.05
CA LEU A 72 -9.03 -5.23 -20.30
C LEU A 72 -10.02 -6.21 -20.92
N ALA A 73 -11.31 -5.90 -20.82
CA ALA A 73 -12.37 -6.53 -21.60
C ALA A 73 -12.41 -5.88 -23.00
#